data_AF-A0AAU3KFU2-F1
#
_entry.id   AF-A0AAU3KFU2-F1
#
_cell.length_a   1.000
_cell.length_b   1.000
_cell.length_c   1.000
_cell.angle_alpha   90.00
_cell.angle_beta   90.00
_cell.angle_gamma   90.00
#
_symmetry.space_group_name_H-M   'P 1'
#
loop_
_entity.id
_entity.type
_entity.pdbx_description
1 polymer ?
#
loop_
_entity_poly.entity_id
_entity_poly.type
_entity_poly.pdbx_seq_one_letter_code
_entity_poly.pdbx_strand_id
1 'polypeptide(L)'
;MDLAAAAGTAILAATDGTVAAAGPASGFGNWIIIDTQIGGSLLSTVYGHMFDNGVNVTVGQQVQTGQRIGAVGSNGEATGPHLHFEVVPGGRQQGGQQIDPVPWLAQHGAPVDGSDAAATPAASTTTVAAPGDPKSSRAKYGIAQAAGFAAGCMPVAVDGGGSAPDLRPGSVPPAFEPWILRAAKTCAEVTGPLLAGQLEQESGFNPDAGSPKGAQGAAQFLLGTWAAYGVDAEGKGYADIHSIPDAVMTQARYDCDQVQSAKNGLAQGTLHGDLTELWLSMYNCGPGGTFESGGVCQNAETLNYVKNIPALATKYAATMGGA
;
A
#
# COMPACT_ATOMS: atom_id res chain seq x y z
N MET A 1 16.16 4.96 -1.27
CA MET A 1 15.19 6.05 -1.02
C MET A 1 13.82 5.42 -1.07
N ASP A 2 12.94 5.77 -0.15
CA ASP A 2 11.59 5.22 -0.11
C ASP A 2 10.57 6.29 -0.49
N LEU A 3 9.75 5.99 -1.49
CA LEU A 3 8.71 6.88 -2.01
C LEU A 3 7.35 6.27 -1.69
N ALA A 4 6.68 6.84 -0.69
CA ALA A 4 5.34 6.42 -0.32
C ALA A 4 4.38 6.62 -1.49
N ALA A 5 3.63 5.58 -1.83
CA ALA A 5 2.64 5.62 -2.90
C ALA A 5 1.60 4.52 -2.64
N ALA A 6 0.37 4.72 -3.11
CA ALA A 6 -0.66 3.69 -2.97
C ALA A 6 -0.22 2.39 -3.65
N ALA A 7 -0.57 1.25 -3.06
CA ALA A 7 -0.41 -0.04 -3.73
C ALA A 7 -1.07 -0.01 -5.12
N GLY A 8 -0.41 -0.60 -6.11
CA GLY A 8 -0.86 -0.56 -7.50
C GLY A 8 -0.42 0.67 -8.30
N THR A 9 0.10 1.73 -7.65
CA THR A 9 0.67 2.90 -8.35
C THR A 9 1.74 2.45 -9.34
N ALA A 10 1.71 2.97 -10.56
CA ALA A 10 2.65 2.54 -11.60
C ALA A 10 4.09 2.88 -11.20
N ILE A 11 4.98 1.89 -11.28
CA ILE A 11 6.43 2.11 -11.22
C ILE A 11 6.92 2.28 -12.64
N LEU A 12 7.58 3.41 -12.90
CA LEU A 12 8.15 3.75 -14.21
C LEU A 12 9.67 3.57 -14.19
N ALA A 13 10.25 3.14 -15.31
CA ALA A 13 11.70 3.07 -15.47
C ALA A 13 12.31 4.48 -15.43
N ALA A 14 13.29 4.69 -14.56
CA ALA A 14 14.04 5.94 -14.45
C ALA A 14 15.09 6.11 -15.57
N THR A 15 15.46 5.03 -16.27
CA THR A 15 16.39 5.03 -17.39
C THR A 15 15.95 4.06 -18.49
N ASP A 16 16.44 4.29 -19.71
CA ASP A 16 16.46 3.27 -20.74
C ASP A 16 17.40 2.15 -20.30
N GLY A 17 17.12 0.89 -20.63
CA GLY A 17 18.07 -0.17 -20.30
C GLY A 17 17.53 -1.58 -20.46
N THR A 18 18.31 -2.54 -19.98
CA THR A 18 17.96 -3.96 -19.98
C THR A 18 17.62 -4.41 -18.57
N VAL A 19 16.52 -5.13 -18.41
CA VAL A 19 16.13 -5.73 -17.13
C VAL A 19 17.15 -6.82 -16.75
N ALA A 20 17.96 -6.57 -15.73
CA ALA A 20 18.99 -7.50 -15.23
C ALA A 20 18.43 -8.48 -14.19
N ALA A 21 17.39 -8.08 -13.45
CA ALA A 21 16.64 -8.92 -12.52
C ALA A 21 15.17 -8.50 -12.47
N ALA A 22 14.28 -9.47 -12.29
CA ALA A 22 12.85 -9.24 -12.05
C ALA A 22 12.28 -10.42 -11.27
N GLY A 23 11.71 -10.18 -10.09
CA GLY A 23 11.13 -11.22 -9.23
C GLY A 23 11.69 -11.22 -7.79
N PRO A 24 11.63 -12.37 -7.08
CA PRO A 24 11.90 -12.41 -5.65
C PRO A 24 13.34 -12.02 -5.26
N ALA A 25 13.49 -11.27 -4.18
CA ALA A 25 14.76 -10.90 -3.59
C ALA A 25 14.67 -10.70 -2.07
N SER A 26 15.65 -11.22 -1.34
CA SER A 26 15.75 -11.09 0.12
C SER A 26 15.75 -9.62 0.53
N GLY A 27 14.92 -9.25 1.50
CA GLY A 27 14.72 -7.87 1.95
C GLY A 27 13.74 -7.05 1.08
N PHE A 28 13.65 -7.32 -0.22
CA PHE A 28 12.84 -6.53 -1.15
C PHE A 28 11.47 -7.13 -1.46
N GLY A 29 11.22 -8.38 -1.09
CA GLY A 29 10.02 -9.09 -1.57
C GLY A 29 10.23 -9.41 -3.04
N ASN A 30 9.70 -8.59 -3.94
CA ASN A 30 10.13 -8.56 -5.34
C ASN A 30 10.89 -7.28 -5.67
N TRP A 31 11.87 -7.41 -6.56
CA TRP A 31 12.59 -6.29 -7.14
C TRP A 31 12.60 -6.33 -8.67
N ILE A 32 12.95 -5.20 -9.26
CA ILE A 32 13.36 -5.06 -10.66
C ILE A 32 14.70 -4.32 -10.63
N ILE A 33 15.66 -4.78 -11.44
CA ILE A 33 16.92 -4.09 -11.68
C ILE A 33 16.99 -3.78 -13.17
N ILE A 34 17.24 -2.51 -13.51
CA ILE A 34 17.49 -2.07 -14.89
C ILE A 34 18.95 -1.63 -15.00
N ASP A 35 19.69 -2.28 -15.90
CA ASP A 35 21.07 -1.95 -16.23
C ASP A 35 21.12 -1.04 -17.45
N THR A 36 21.88 0.05 -17.33
CA THR A 36 22.06 1.10 -18.34
C THR A 36 23.54 1.38 -18.54
N GLN A 37 23.97 1.54 -19.79
CA GLN A 37 25.32 2.02 -20.11
C GLN A 37 25.29 3.54 -20.31
N ILE A 38 26.01 4.29 -19.47
CA ILE A 38 26.13 5.74 -19.56
C ILE A 38 27.61 6.10 -19.67
N GLY A 39 28.01 6.69 -20.80
CA GLY A 39 29.40 7.11 -21.02
C GLY A 39 30.43 5.97 -20.95
N GLY A 40 30.03 4.74 -21.29
CA GLY A 40 30.86 3.54 -21.21
C GLY A 40 30.97 2.93 -19.79
N SER A 41 30.24 3.48 -18.82
CA SER A 41 30.14 2.94 -17.46
C SER A 41 28.75 2.34 -17.21
N LEU A 42 28.71 1.23 -16.47
CA LEU A 42 27.46 0.60 -16.06
C LEU A 42 26.81 1.35 -14.90
N LEU A 43 25.49 1.53 -14.97
CA LEU A 43 24.62 2.01 -13.91
C LEU A 43 23.45 1.04 -13.74
N SER A 44 23.07 0.71 -12.51
CA SER A 44 21.79 0.05 -12.24
C SER A 44 20.82 1.00 -11.53
N THR A 45 19.54 0.93 -11.88
CA THR A 45 18.44 1.42 -11.03
C THR A 45 17.68 0.23 -10.45
N VAL A 46 17.33 0.31 -9.16
CA VAL A 46 16.67 -0.79 -8.43
C VAL A 46 15.31 -0.31 -7.93
N TYR A 47 14.29 -1.14 -8.11
CA TYR A 47 12.91 -0.88 -7.72
C TYR A 47 12.46 -2.05 -6.84
N GLY A 48 12.00 -1.77 -5.61
CA GLY A 48 11.69 -2.78 -4.60
C GLY A 48 10.23 -2.85 -4.18
N HIS A 49 9.93 -3.87 -3.38
CA HIS A 49 8.68 -4.07 -2.63
C HIS A 49 7.43 -4.34 -3.46
N MET A 50 7.57 -4.68 -4.74
CA MET A 50 6.42 -5.11 -5.55
C MET A 50 5.78 -6.39 -5.00
N PHE A 51 4.46 -6.48 -5.06
CA PHE A 51 3.76 -7.76 -4.92
C PHE A 51 4.08 -8.68 -6.10
N ASP A 52 3.79 -9.97 -5.97
CA ASP A 52 4.09 -10.97 -7.02
C ASP A 52 3.41 -10.65 -8.36
N ASN A 53 2.21 -10.08 -8.32
CA ASN A 53 1.48 -9.61 -9.51
C ASN A 53 1.87 -8.18 -9.96
N GLY A 54 2.76 -7.53 -9.22
CA GLY A 54 3.22 -6.17 -9.47
C GLY A 54 4.51 -6.08 -10.31
N VAL A 55 5.08 -7.22 -10.72
CA VAL A 55 6.25 -7.27 -11.61
C VAL A 55 5.75 -7.44 -13.05
N ASN A 56 5.94 -6.43 -13.90
CA ASN A 56 5.37 -6.40 -15.27
C ASN A 56 6.42 -6.63 -16.37
N VAL A 57 7.66 -6.98 -16.01
CA VAL A 57 8.77 -7.18 -16.94
C VAL A 57 9.53 -8.47 -16.64
N THR A 58 10.28 -8.96 -17.63
CA THR A 58 11.10 -10.17 -17.50
C THR A 58 12.58 -9.87 -17.74
N VAL A 59 13.47 -10.67 -17.15
CA VAL A 59 14.94 -10.56 -17.36
C VAL A 59 15.28 -10.59 -18.86
N GLY A 60 16.16 -9.68 -19.28
CA GLY A 60 16.58 -9.49 -20.67
C GLY A 60 15.69 -8.56 -21.49
N GLN A 61 14.53 -8.13 -20.96
CA GLN A 61 13.65 -7.18 -21.63
C GLN A 61 14.32 -5.80 -21.74
N GLN A 62 14.21 -5.17 -22.91
CA GLN A 62 14.58 -3.76 -23.09
C GLN A 62 13.42 -2.87 -22.64
N VAL A 63 13.74 -1.80 -21.91
CA VAL A 63 12.77 -0.81 -21.43
C VAL A 63 13.25 0.60 -21.75
N GLN A 64 12.29 1.52 -21.89
CA GLN A 64 12.56 2.94 -22.08
C GLN A 64 12.23 3.73 -20.80
N THR A 65 12.89 4.87 -20.63
CA THR A 65 12.60 5.83 -19.57
C THR A 65 11.11 6.20 -19.59
N GLY A 66 10.46 6.19 -18.44
CA GLY A 66 9.03 6.42 -18.29
C GLY A 66 8.15 5.22 -18.63
N GLN A 67 8.70 4.11 -19.13
CA GLN A 67 7.93 2.88 -19.36
C GLN A 67 7.48 2.30 -18.03
N ARG A 68 6.21 1.89 -17.95
CA ARG A 68 5.72 1.12 -16.79
C ARG A 68 6.40 -0.24 -16.74
N ILE A 69 7.06 -0.52 -15.62
CA ILE A 69 7.79 -1.76 -15.37
C ILE A 69 7.21 -2.59 -14.22
N GLY A 70 6.41 -1.95 -13.36
CA GLY A 70 5.79 -2.62 -12.24
C GLY A 70 4.67 -1.79 -11.61
N ALA A 71 4.29 -2.21 -10.42
CA ALA A 71 3.33 -1.54 -9.57
C ALA A 71 3.80 -1.56 -8.11
N VAL A 72 3.67 -0.43 -7.42
CA VAL A 72 3.99 -0.30 -6.00
C VAL A 72 3.28 -1.39 -5.21
N GLY A 73 4.04 -2.07 -4.35
CA GLY A 73 3.52 -3.09 -3.45
C GLY A 73 4.01 -2.87 -2.03
N SER A 74 3.79 -3.88 -1.19
CA SER A 74 4.27 -3.94 0.18
C SER A 74 4.75 -5.36 0.47
N ASN A 75 5.88 -5.75 -0.11
CA ASN A 75 6.45 -7.09 0.00
C ASN A 75 7.87 -7.08 0.61
N GLY A 76 8.33 -8.21 1.13
CA GLY A 76 9.63 -8.32 1.80
C GLY A 76 9.64 -7.62 3.16
N GLU A 77 10.66 -6.81 3.41
CA GLU A 77 10.79 -6.04 4.66
C GLU A 77 10.00 -4.71 4.65
N ALA A 78 9.19 -4.48 3.61
CA ALA A 78 8.32 -3.30 3.55
C ALA A 78 7.27 -3.33 4.66
N THR A 79 7.18 -2.22 5.39
CA THR A 79 6.18 -2.02 6.45
C THR A 79 4.88 -1.36 5.96
N GLY A 80 4.80 -1.08 4.66
CA GLY A 80 3.60 -0.66 3.95
C GLY A 80 3.91 -0.23 2.49
N PRO A 81 2.88 0.13 1.68
CA PRO A 81 3.07 0.40 0.26
C PRO A 81 3.99 1.59 -0.03
N HIS A 82 5.12 1.32 -0.68
CA HIS A 82 6.06 2.31 -1.18
C HIS A 82 6.93 1.73 -2.29
N LEU A 83 7.56 2.61 -3.07
CA LEU A 83 8.66 2.24 -3.94
C LEU A 83 9.98 2.43 -3.19
N HIS A 84 10.72 1.36 -2.95
CA HIS A 84 12.14 1.47 -2.63
C HIS A 84 12.93 1.65 -3.93
N PHE A 85 13.65 2.75 -4.03
CA PHE A 85 14.44 3.13 -5.19
C PHE A 85 15.92 3.30 -4.84
N GLU A 86 16.79 2.63 -5.60
CA GLU A 86 18.26 2.80 -5.52
C GLU A 86 18.85 3.22 -6.87
N VAL A 87 19.96 3.96 -6.80
CA VAL A 87 20.85 4.25 -7.93
C VAL A 87 22.22 3.69 -7.60
N VAL A 88 22.77 2.85 -8.49
CA VAL A 88 23.96 2.02 -8.20
C VAL A 88 24.98 2.09 -9.34
N PRO A 89 25.93 3.04 -9.30
CA PRO A 89 27.05 3.09 -10.24
C PRO A 89 27.92 1.83 -10.15
N GLY A 90 28.41 1.36 -11.30
CA GLY A 90 29.17 0.11 -11.42
C GLY A 90 28.30 -1.15 -11.52
N GLY A 91 26.99 -1.04 -11.26
CA GLY A 91 26.01 -2.12 -11.41
C GLY A 91 25.74 -2.90 -10.13
N ARG A 92 24.46 -3.09 -9.78
CA ARG A 92 24.03 -3.76 -8.53
C ARG A 92 24.51 -5.20 -8.44
N GLN A 93 24.43 -5.95 -9.54
CA GLN A 93 24.90 -7.34 -9.62
C GLN A 93 26.43 -7.47 -9.77
N GLN A 94 27.14 -6.37 -10.02
CA GLN A 94 28.60 -6.33 -10.13
C GLN A 94 29.28 -5.86 -8.83
N GLY A 95 28.52 -5.70 -7.75
CA GLY A 95 29.03 -5.24 -6.45
C GLY A 95 29.13 -3.72 -6.29
N GLY A 96 28.53 -2.96 -7.21
CA GLY A 96 28.40 -1.50 -7.08
C GLY A 96 27.68 -1.11 -5.79
N GLN A 97 28.01 0.08 -5.27
CA GLN A 97 27.43 0.62 -4.03
C GLN A 97 26.35 1.65 -4.37
N GLN A 98 25.24 1.61 -3.64
CA GLN A 98 24.16 2.59 -3.80
C GLN A 98 24.63 3.98 -3.40
N ILE A 99 24.18 5.00 -4.15
CA ILE A 99 24.35 6.41 -3.81
C ILE A 99 23.00 7.01 -3.41
N ASP A 100 23.00 8.21 -2.83
CA ASP A 100 21.77 8.98 -2.63
C ASP A 100 21.12 9.25 -4.01
N PRO A 101 19.88 8.78 -4.24
CA PRO A 101 19.20 8.98 -5.51
C PRO A 101 18.83 10.44 -5.80
N VAL A 102 18.62 11.27 -4.77
CA VAL A 102 18.03 12.62 -4.96
C VAL A 102 18.92 13.54 -5.82
N PRO A 103 20.23 13.68 -5.55
CA PRO A 103 21.11 14.47 -6.41
C PRO A 103 21.21 13.92 -7.84
N TRP A 104 21.14 12.59 -7.99
CA TRP A 104 21.21 11.94 -9.29
C TRP A 104 19.95 12.21 -10.12
N LEU A 105 18.76 12.05 -9.53
CA LEU A 105 17.47 12.32 -10.17
C LEU A 105 17.36 13.79 -10.61
N ALA A 106 17.80 14.72 -9.76
CA ALA A 106 17.81 16.15 -10.08
C ALA A 106 18.71 16.49 -11.29
N GLN A 107 19.87 15.85 -11.41
CA GLN A 107 20.78 16.02 -12.55
C GLN A 107 20.22 15.44 -13.86
N HIS A 108 19.33 14.45 -13.76
CA HIS A 108 18.78 13.71 -14.91
C HIS A 108 17.31 14.06 -15.20
N GLY A 109 16.77 15.11 -14.56
CA GLY A 109 15.47 15.69 -14.88
C GLY A 109 14.24 14.92 -14.40
N ALA A 110 14.41 14.02 -13.41
CA ALA A 110 13.30 13.26 -12.83
C ALA A 110 12.70 13.96 -11.60
N PRO A 111 11.36 13.99 -11.43
CA PRO A 111 10.72 14.54 -10.23
C PRO A 111 11.12 13.74 -8.98
N VAL A 112 11.44 14.46 -7.90
CA VAL A 112 11.91 13.87 -6.64
C VAL A 112 10.79 13.66 -5.61
N ASP A 113 9.58 14.11 -5.91
CA ASP A 113 8.41 14.12 -5.01
C ASP A 113 7.31 13.13 -5.43
N GLY A 114 7.57 12.29 -6.44
CA GLY A 114 6.58 11.35 -6.97
C GLY A 114 5.43 12.02 -7.73
N SER A 115 5.54 13.32 -8.04
CA SER A 115 4.63 13.97 -8.98
C SER A 115 4.91 13.48 -10.40
N ASP A 116 3.85 13.28 -11.19
CA ASP A 116 4.00 12.97 -12.60
C ASP A 116 4.79 14.09 -13.28
N ALA A 117 6.02 13.80 -13.74
CA ALA A 117 6.61 14.57 -14.81
C ALA A 117 5.70 14.37 -16.02
N ALA A 118 4.86 15.37 -16.30
CA ALA A 118 4.14 15.45 -17.55
C ALA A 118 5.13 15.12 -18.67
N ALA A 119 4.89 13.99 -19.34
CA ALA A 119 5.70 13.49 -20.43
C ALA A 119 5.86 14.60 -21.46
N THR A 120 7.01 15.26 -21.41
CA THR A 120 7.42 16.19 -22.45
C THR A 120 8.23 15.33 -23.42
N PRO A 121 7.75 15.05 -24.64
CA PRO A 121 8.53 14.24 -25.56
C PRO A 121 9.75 15.04 -26.00
N ALA A 122 10.92 14.70 -25.46
CA ALA A 122 12.20 15.13 -26.00
C ALA A 122 12.43 14.40 -27.32
N ALA A 123 11.99 15.01 -28.42
CA ALA A 123 12.32 14.57 -29.76
C ALA A 123 13.82 14.81 -30.03
N SER A 124 14.61 13.75 -30.00
CA SER A 124 15.95 13.69 -30.60
C SER A 124 15.94 12.62 -31.68
N THR A 125 15.57 13.01 -32.90
CA THR A 125 15.85 12.21 -34.10
C THR A 125 16.76 13.01 -35.03
N THR A 126 18.01 12.57 -35.12
CA THR A 126 18.96 12.99 -36.15
C THR A 126 18.53 12.41 -37.49
N THR A 127 17.87 13.26 -38.29
CA THR A 127 17.95 13.42 -39.75
C THR A 127 18.44 12.27 -40.65
N VAL A 128 17.60 11.92 -41.64
CA VAL A 128 17.97 12.00 -43.07
C VAL A 128 16.79 12.61 -43.85
N ALA A 129 17.02 13.74 -44.52
CA ALA A 129 16.12 14.46 -45.43
C ALA A 129 16.20 13.88 -46.87
N ALA A 130 15.38 14.12 -47.90
CA ALA A 130 14.30 15.06 -48.27
C ALA A 130 13.67 14.53 -49.61
N PRO A 131 12.89 15.28 -50.44
CA PRO A 131 12.07 16.49 -50.21
C PRO A 131 10.63 16.42 -50.82
N GLY A 132 9.73 17.32 -50.39
CA GLY A 132 8.47 17.61 -51.10
C GLY A 132 7.45 18.45 -50.33
N ASP A 133 7.63 19.77 -50.30
CA ASP A 133 6.71 20.82 -49.81
C ASP A 133 5.66 21.24 -50.88
N PRO A 134 4.65 22.11 -50.60
CA PRO A 134 3.86 22.30 -49.38
C PRO A 134 2.35 22.55 -49.67
N LYS A 135 1.48 22.56 -48.63
CA LYS A 135 0.44 23.61 -48.38
C LYS A 135 -0.37 23.39 -47.09
N SER A 136 -0.15 24.32 -46.15
CA SER A 136 -0.93 24.82 -45.02
C SER A 136 -2.46 24.59 -44.98
N SER A 137 -3.03 24.10 -43.86
CA SER A 137 -3.61 24.94 -42.76
C SER A 137 -4.53 24.17 -41.78
N ARG A 138 -4.18 24.27 -40.49
CA ARG A 138 -4.94 24.16 -39.21
C ARG A 138 -6.24 23.34 -39.13
N ALA A 139 -6.17 22.25 -38.34
CA ALA A 139 -7.29 21.55 -37.74
C ALA A 139 -7.84 22.28 -36.48
N LYS A 140 -9.16 22.27 -36.32
CA LYS A 140 -9.90 22.49 -35.08
C LYS A 140 -10.79 21.26 -34.85
N TYR A 141 -10.56 20.52 -33.77
CA TYR A 141 -11.49 19.56 -33.16
C TYR A 141 -11.21 19.65 -31.66
N GLY A 142 -12.13 19.98 -30.75
CA GLY A 142 -13.53 19.61 -30.67
C GLY A 142 -13.66 18.47 -29.65
N ILE A 143 -13.55 18.77 -28.35
CA ILE A 143 -13.73 17.78 -27.27
C ILE A 143 -15.23 17.50 -27.11
N ALA A 144 -15.63 16.28 -27.46
CA ALA A 144 -16.95 15.74 -27.15
C ALA A 144 -16.91 15.09 -25.76
N GLN A 145 -17.85 15.49 -24.90
CA GLN A 145 -18.21 14.77 -23.68
C GLN A 145 -18.88 13.44 -24.05
N ALA A 146 -18.51 12.37 -23.35
CA ALA A 146 -19.34 11.17 -23.19
C ALA A 146 -19.47 10.97 -21.66
N ALA A 147 -20.61 11.31 -21.07
CA ALA A 147 -21.84 10.53 -21.00
C ALA A 147 -21.66 9.25 -20.17
N GLY A 148 -22.39 9.20 -19.05
CA GLY A 148 -22.23 8.24 -17.99
C GLY A 148 -22.75 6.84 -18.30
N PHE A 149 -22.36 5.90 -17.46
CA PHE A 149 -23.00 4.61 -17.34
C PHE A 149 -23.71 4.51 -15.99
N ALA A 150 -25.02 4.29 -16.10
CA ALA A 150 -25.95 4.09 -15.02
C ALA A 150 -25.78 2.72 -14.36
N ALA A 151 -26.28 2.67 -13.13
CA ALA A 151 -26.43 1.52 -12.25
C ALA A 151 -26.98 0.27 -12.95
N GLY A 152 -26.38 -0.87 -12.62
CA GLY A 152 -26.96 -2.20 -12.80
C GLY A 152 -26.77 -2.98 -11.51
N CYS A 153 -27.79 -2.99 -10.65
CA CYS A 153 -27.88 -3.89 -9.51
C CYS A 153 -28.12 -5.32 -10.01
N MET A 154 -27.31 -6.26 -9.56
CA MET A 154 -27.62 -7.69 -9.52
C MET A 154 -27.31 -8.15 -8.09
N PRO A 155 -28.29 -8.67 -7.32
CA PRO A 155 -28.02 -9.20 -6.01
C PRO A 155 -27.44 -10.61 -6.17
N VAL A 156 -26.21 -10.81 -5.69
CA VAL A 156 -25.76 -12.16 -5.33
C VAL A 156 -26.27 -12.38 -3.90
N ALA A 157 -27.27 -13.25 -3.77
CA ALA A 157 -27.68 -13.75 -2.47
C ALA A 157 -26.58 -14.66 -1.92
N VAL A 158 -25.91 -14.21 -0.87
CA VAL A 158 -25.20 -15.08 0.07
C VAL A 158 -26.14 -15.28 1.27
N ASP A 159 -26.79 -16.44 1.30
CA ASP A 159 -27.50 -16.91 2.49
C ASP A 159 -26.47 -17.39 3.52
N GLY A 160 -26.48 -16.76 4.70
CA GLY A 160 -25.86 -17.29 5.92
C GLY A 160 -24.97 -16.31 6.68
N GLY A 161 -25.54 -15.49 7.56
CA GLY A 161 -24.81 -14.74 8.58
C GLY A 161 -25.51 -13.43 8.93
N GLY A 162 -26.00 -13.29 10.16
CA GLY A 162 -26.63 -12.04 10.61
C GLY A 162 -25.72 -10.84 10.36
N SER A 163 -26.31 -9.69 10.02
CA SER A 163 -25.58 -8.42 9.93
C SER A 163 -24.68 -8.28 11.16
N ALA A 164 -23.37 -8.12 10.92
CA ALA A 164 -22.41 -8.01 12.01
C ALA A 164 -22.84 -6.89 12.97
N PRO A 165 -22.64 -7.06 14.29
CA PRO A 165 -23.26 -6.18 15.27
C PRO A 165 -22.78 -4.73 15.11
N ASP A 166 -23.73 -3.80 15.15
CA ASP A 166 -23.44 -2.37 15.16
C ASP A 166 -22.76 -1.95 16.47
N LEU A 167 -22.04 -0.84 16.42
CA LEU A 167 -21.49 -0.20 17.62
C LEU A 167 -22.64 0.31 18.50
N ARG A 168 -22.65 -0.08 19.79
CA ARG A 168 -23.60 0.42 20.77
C ARG A 168 -23.35 1.90 21.04
N PRO A 169 -24.34 2.80 20.87
CA PRO A 169 -24.15 4.22 21.15
C PRO A 169 -23.65 4.49 22.56
N GLY A 170 -22.68 5.40 22.71
CA GLY A 170 -22.08 5.76 23.99
C GLY A 170 -21.24 4.66 24.67
N SER A 171 -20.92 3.57 23.96
CA SER A 171 -20.11 2.47 24.52
C SER A 171 -18.60 2.74 24.51
N VAL A 172 -18.16 3.71 23.72
CA VAL A 172 -16.75 4.15 23.58
C VAL A 172 -16.60 5.60 24.03
N PRO A 173 -15.38 6.12 24.25
CA PRO A 173 -15.20 7.53 24.58
C PRO A 173 -15.79 8.45 23.48
N PRO A 174 -16.48 9.56 23.83
CA PRO A 174 -17.23 10.36 22.87
C PRO A 174 -16.41 10.89 21.68
N ALA A 175 -15.11 11.15 21.87
CA ALA A 175 -14.23 11.62 20.80
C ALA A 175 -13.94 10.54 19.74
N PHE A 176 -14.03 9.25 20.08
CA PHE A 176 -13.77 8.13 19.18
C PHE A 176 -15.02 7.68 18.43
N GLU A 177 -16.20 7.76 19.06
CA GLU A 177 -17.46 7.23 18.52
C GLU A 177 -17.77 7.63 17.07
N PRO A 178 -17.76 8.92 16.68
CA PRO A 178 -18.08 9.30 15.29
C PRO A 178 -17.06 8.75 14.29
N TRP A 179 -15.80 8.61 14.70
CA TRP A 179 -14.74 8.07 13.84
C TRP A 179 -14.80 6.56 13.73
N ILE A 180 -15.13 5.84 14.81
CA ILE A 180 -15.34 4.39 14.76
C ILE A 180 -16.55 4.08 13.86
N LEU A 181 -17.66 4.83 13.98
CA LEU A 181 -18.83 4.67 13.11
C LEU A 181 -18.53 4.97 11.64
N ARG A 182 -17.61 5.89 11.35
CA ARG A 182 -17.15 6.17 9.99
C ARG A 182 -16.22 5.08 9.47
N ALA A 183 -15.25 4.67 10.29
CA ALA A 183 -14.23 3.68 10.00
C ALA A 183 -14.82 2.28 9.76
N ALA A 184 -15.87 1.91 10.50
CA ALA A 184 -16.61 0.65 10.32
C ALA A 184 -17.28 0.49 8.94
N LYS A 185 -17.30 1.55 8.11
CA LYS A 185 -17.82 1.52 6.74
C LYS A 185 -16.72 1.24 5.70
N THR A 186 -15.47 1.05 6.12
CA THR A 186 -14.32 0.86 5.22
C THR A 186 -14.38 -0.50 4.51
N CYS A 187 -14.71 -1.57 5.22
CA CYS A 187 -15.00 -2.89 4.67
C CYS A 187 -15.92 -3.67 5.61
N ALA A 188 -16.59 -4.71 5.10
CA ALA A 188 -17.65 -5.41 5.83
C ALA A 188 -17.15 -6.21 7.05
N GLU A 189 -15.91 -6.68 7.01
CA GLU A 189 -15.31 -7.51 8.05
C GLU A 189 -14.87 -6.70 9.28
N VAL A 190 -14.53 -5.43 9.10
CA VAL A 190 -14.00 -4.55 10.15
C VAL A 190 -15.14 -3.76 10.76
N THR A 191 -15.79 -4.37 11.76
CA THR A 191 -16.96 -3.80 12.43
C THR A 191 -16.59 -2.74 13.47
N GLY A 192 -17.55 -1.88 13.81
CA GLY A 192 -17.37 -0.89 14.89
C GLY A 192 -16.97 -1.51 16.23
N PRO A 193 -17.62 -2.60 16.69
CA PRO A 193 -17.21 -3.30 17.89
C PRO A 193 -15.80 -3.90 17.83
N LEU A 194 -15.36 -4.43 16.68
CA LEU A 194 -14.00 -4.97 16.52
C LEU A 194 -12.94 -3.86 16.59
N LEU A 195 -13.17 -2.73 15.90
CA LEU A 195 -12.31 -1.54 16.00
C LEU A 195 -12.21 -1.03 17.45
N ALA A 196 -13.34 -0.94 18.14
CA ALA A 196 -13.37 -0.54 19.55
C ALA A 196 -12.60 -1.52 20.46
N GLY A 197 -12.72 -2.83 20.20
CA GLY A 197 -11.96 -3.86 20.90
C GLY A 197 -10.45 -3.71 20.69
N GLN A 198 -10.01 -3.47 19.45
CA GLN A 198 -8.60 -3.22 19.15
C GLN A 198 -8.10 -1.94 19.84
N LEU A 199 -8.82 -0.82 19.72
CA LEU A 199 -8.42 0.44 20.38
C LEU A 199 -8.32 0.31 21.91
N GLU A 200 -9.20 -0.47 22.53
CA GLU A 200 -9.11 -0.79 23.95
C GLU A 200 -7.83 -1.60 24.26
N GLN A 201 -7.56 -2.64 23.49
CA GLN A 201 -6.42 -3.53 23.70
C GLN A 201 -5.07 -2.85 23.41
N GLU A 202 -5.01 -1.99 22.40
CA GLU A 202 -3.78 -1.28 22.00
C GLU A 202 -3.38 -0.22 23.01
N SER A 203 -4.33 0.61 23.48
CA SER A 203 -3.99 1.80 24.26
C SER A 203 -4.98 2.12 25.38
N GLY A 204 -6.11 1.42 25.47
CA GLY A 204 -7.23 1.86 26.31
C GLY A 204 -7.84 3.17 25.82
N PHE A 205 -7.87 3.42 24.51
CA PHE A 205 -8.29 4.68 23.88
C PHE A 205 -7.41 5.90 24.23
N ASN A 206 -6.11 5.69 24.46
CA ASN A 206 -5.17 6.77 24.77
C ASN A 206 -4.44 7.25 23.49
N PRO A 207 -4.74 8.47 22.96
CA PRO A 207 -4.08 9.00 21.76
C PRO A 207 -2.60 9.31 21.95
N ASP A 208 -2.14 9.44 23.19
CA ASP A 208 -0.74 9.74 23.52
C ASP A 208 0.04 8.49 23.95
N ALA A 209 -0.54 7.30 23.77
CA ALA A 209 0.11 6.06 24.15
C ALA A 209 1.39 5.82 23.35
N GLY A 210 2.40 5.27 24.03
CA GLY A 210 3.64 4.80 23.44
C GLY A 210 4.04 3.46 24.05
N SER A 211 4.67 2.58 23.26
CA SER A 211 5.20 1.30 23.73
C SER A 211 6.73 1.24 23.67
N PRO A 212 7.37 0.31 24.41
CA PRO A 212 8.82 0.07 24.32
C PRO A 212 9.30 -0.30 22.91
N LYS A 213 8.42 -0.83 22.05
CA LYS A 213 8.72 -1.19 20.65
C LYS A 213 8.57 0.00 19.69
N GLY A 214 8.25 1.20 20.20
CA GLY A 214 8.13 2.42 19.41
C GLY A 214 6.79 2.61 18.71
N ALA A 215 5.79 1.79 19.03
CA ALA A 215 4.42 1.99 18.57
C ALA A 215 3.77 3.16 19.31
N GLN A 216 2.97 3.96 18.61
CA GLN A 216 2.43 5.24 19.10
C GLN A 216 0.95 5.39 18.77
N GLY A 217 0.27 6.27 19.51
CA GLY A 217 -1.11 6.63 19.24
C GLY A 217 -2.11 5.64 19.80
N ALA A 218 -3.40 5.97 19.64
CA ALA A 218 -4.50 5.17 20.16
C ALA A 218 -4.57 3.76 19.55
N ALA A 219 -4.05 3.59 18.34
CA ALA A 219 -4.01 2.32 17.62
C ALA A 219 -2.61 1.67 17.65
N GLN A 220 -1.63 2.22 18.38
CA GLN A 220 -0.27 1.68 18.54
C GLN A 220 0.43 1.33 17.20
N PHE A 221 0.40 2.26 16.25
CA PHE A 221 1.12 2.08 15.01
C PHE A 221 2.63 2.28 15.18
N LEU A 222 3.42 1.41 14.57
CA LEU A 222 4.83 1.71 14.30
C LEU A 222 4.93 2.83 13.24
N LEU A 223 5.94 3.69 13.36
CA LEU A 223 6.10 4.85 12.46
C LEU A 223 6.21 4.46 10.97
N GLY A 224 6.81 3.32 10.65
CA GLY A 224 6.89 2.82 9.28
C GLY A 224 5.50 2.49 8.70
N THR A 225 4.67 1.78 9.48
CA THR A 225 3.28 1.49 9.10
C THR A 225 2.45 2.76 9.03
N TRP A 226 2.63 3.70 9.97
CA TRP A 226 1.94 4.99 9.94
C TRP A 226 2.29 5.80 8.68
N ALA A 227 3.56 5.83 8.28
CA ALA A 227 3.98 6.53 7.07
C ALA A 227 3.30 6.00 5.80
N ALA A 228 2.98 4.70 5.77
CA ALA A 228 2.34 4.06 4.61
C ALA A 228 0.79 4.08 4.68
N TYR A 229 0.23 3.95 5.87
CA TYR A 229 -1.22 3.80 6.08
C TYR A 229 -1.93 5.05 6.56
N GLY A 230 -1.19 6.06 7.04
CA GLY A 230 -1.73 7.30 7.60
C GLY A 230 -2.84 7.90 6.75
N VAL A 231 -4.01 8.07 7.36
CA VAL A 231 -5.18 8.72 6.77
C VAL A 231 -5.33 10.08 7.42
N ASP A 232 -5.23 11.14 6.62
CA ASP A 232 -5.66 12.48 7.03
C ASP A 232 -7.19 12.54 7.00
N ALA A 233 -7.81 12.13 8.10
CA ALA A 233 -9.25 11.92 8.20
C ALA A 233 -10.03 13.24 8.19
N GLU A 234 -9.35 14.32 8.54
CA GLU A 234 -9.89 15.68 8.68
C GLU A 234 -9.55 16.57 7.47
N GLY A 235 -8.63 16.15 6.60
CA GLY A 235 -8.23 16.89 5.40
C GLY A 235 -7.38 18.13 5.70
N LYS A 236 -6.56 18.09 6.75
CA LYS A 236 -5.68 19.20 7.16
C LYS A 236 -4.34 19.26 6.41
N GLY A 237 -4.07 18.29 5.53
CA GLY A 237 -2.87 18.18 4.69
C GLY A 237 -1.81 17.21 5.23
N TYR A 238 -2.04 16.58 6.39
CA TYR A 238 -1.15 15.56 6.95
C TYR A 238 -1.89 14.65 7.93
N ALA A 239 -1.42 13.41 8.07
CA ALA A 239 -1.91 12.46 9.06
C ALA A 239 -1.06 12.52 10.34
N ASP A 240 -1.69 12.76 11.48
CA ASP A 240 -1.08 12.83 12.81
C ASP A 240 -1.36 11.56 13.62
N ILE A 241 -0.31 10.85 14.01
CA ILE A 241 -0.40 9.58 14.76
C ILE A 241 -1.09 9.71 16.11
N HIS A 242 -1.13 10.93 16.67
CA HIS A 242 -1.79 11.25 17.92
C HIS A 242 -3.21 11.81 17.72
N SER A 243 -3.64 12.08 16.48
CA SER A 243 -5.02 12.49 16.20
C SER A 243 -5.96 11.28 16.24
N ILE A 244 -7.00 11.36 17.07
CA ILE A 244 -8.06 10.34 17.15
C ILE A 244 -8.69 10.07 15.76
N PRO A 245 -9.16 11.09 15.02
CA PRO A 245 -9.63 10.94 13.64
C PRO A 245 -8.69 10.11 12.76
N ASP A 246 -7.42 10.52 12.69
CA ASP A 246 -6.45 9.92 11.78
C ASP A 246 -6.12 8.50 12.23
N ALA A 247 -5.92 8.27 13.53
CA ALA A 247 -5.59 6.96 14.08
C ALA A 247 -6.69 5.93 13.81
N VAL A 248 -7.95 6.29 14.06
CA VAL A 248 -9.10 5.39 13.88
C VAL A 248 -9.35 5.08 12.40
N MET A 249 -9.23 6.09 11.52
CA MET A 249 -9.39 5.86 10.07
C MET A 249 -8.20 5.09 9.47
N THR A 250 -6.98 5.33 9.97
CA THR A 250 -5.77 4.58 9.58
C THR A 250 -5.87 3.13 10.01
N GLN A 251 -6.35 2.87 11.23
CA GLN A 251 -6.62 1.53 11.74
C GLN A 251 -7.55 0.75 10.81
N ALA A 252 -8.74 1.28 10.51
CA ALA A 252 -9.67 0.57 9.63
C ALA A 252 -9.14 0.40 8.21
N ARG A 253 -8.38 1.36 7.67
CA ARG A 253 -7.71 1.18 6.36
C ARG A 253 -6.73 0.00 6.42
N TYR A 254 -5.91 -0.07 7.46
CA TYR A 254 -4.91 -1.13 7.63
C TYR A 254 -5.58 -2.49 7.85
N ASP A 255 -6.55 -2.59 8.77
CA ASP A 255 -7.31 -3.81 9.02
C ASP A 255 -7.99 -4.34 7.76
N CYS A 256 -8.60 -3.46 6.96
CA CYS A 256 -9.23 -3.85 5.70
C CYS A 256 -8.24 -4.38 4.66
N ASP A 257 -7.01 -3.84 4.61
CA ASP A 257 -5.95 -4.39 3.76
C ASP A 257 -5.53 -5.80 4.22
N GLN A 258 -5.43 -6.00 5.54
CA GLN A 258 -5.14 -7.32 6.11
C GLN A 258 -6.26 -8.33 5.88
N VAL A 259 -7.52 -7.91 5.92
CA VAL A 259 -8.65 -8.75 5.54
C VAL A 259 -8.48 -9.26 4.10
N GLN A 260 -8.09 -8.40 3.15
CA GLN A 260 -7.88 -8.82 1.77
C GLN A 260 -6.69 -9.77 1.64
N SER A 261 -5.58 -9.47 2.33
CA SER A 261 -4.40 -10.35 2.38
C SER A 261 -4.75 -11.74 2.94
N ALA A 262 -5.51 -11.79 4.03
CA ALA A 262 -5.97 -13.03 4.64
C ALA A 262 -6.92 -13.83 3.72
N LYS A 263 -7.88 -13.17 3.06
CA LYS A 263 -8.77 -13.80 2.07
C LYS A 263 -7.99 -14.41 0.91
N ASN A 264 -6.99 -13.69 0.39
CA ASN A 264 -6.15 -14.18 -0.69
C ASN A 264 -5.34 -15.41 -0.24
N GLY A 265 -4.75 -15.37 0.95
CA GLY A 265 -4.01 -16.51 1.50
C GLY A 265 -4.88 -17.74 1.74
N LEU A 266 -6.11 -17.55 2.24
CA LEU A 266 -7.10 -18.63 2.38
C LEU A 266 -7.48 -19.23 1.02
N ALA A 267 -7.73 -18.39 0.01
CA ALA A 267 -8.09 -18.84 -1.34
C ALA A 267 -6.95 -19.61 -2.03
N GLN A 268 -5.70 -19.25 -1.75
CA GLN A 268 -4.51 -19.91 -2.29
C GLN A 268 -4.07 -21.14 -1.48
N GLY A 269 -4.68 -21.37 -0.31
CA GLY A 269 -4.26 -22.42 0.62
C GLY A 269 -2.89 -22.16 1.28
N THR A 270 -2.39 -20.92 1.23
CA THR A 270 -1.16 -20.50 1.91
C THR A 270 -1.41 -20.06 3.35
N LEU A 271 -2.67 -19.78 3.70
CA LEU A 271 -3.13 -19.56 5.07
C LEU A 271 -4.24 -20.53 5.44
N HIS A 272 -4.28 -20.91 6.71
CA HIS A 272 -5.34 -21.69 7.32
C HIS A 272 -5.80 -21.05 8.63
N GLY A 273 -7.11 -21.02 8.87
CA GLY A 273 -7.69 -20.50 10.10
C GLY A 273 -8.96 -19.69 9.88
N ASP A 274 -9.45 -19.06 10.95
CA ASP A 274 -10.56 -18.11 10.89
C ASP A 274 -10.08 -16.78 10.27
N LEU A 275 -10.89 -16.18 9.40
CA LEU A 275 -10.53 -14.95 8.73
C LEU A 275 -10.25 -13.82 9.72
N THR A 276 -11.04 -13.71 10.79
CA THR A 276 -10.90 -12.65 11.81
C THR A 276 -9.61 -12.81 12.58
N GLU A 277 -9.30 -14.03 13.01
CA GLU A 277 -8.05 -14.33 13.71
C GLU A 277 -6.83 -14.06 12.82
N LEU A 278 -6.92 -14.35 11.51
CA LEU A 278 -5.82 -14.12 10.58
C LEU A 278 -5.50 -12.63 10.41
N TRP A 279 -6.49 -11.78 10.11
CA TRP A 279 -6.19 -10.36 9.91
C TRP A 279 -5.80 -9.64 11.22
N LEU A 280 -6.32 -10.10 12.37
CA LEU A 280 -5.85 -9.64 13.69
C LEU A 280 -4.41 -10.10 13.99
N SER A 281 -4.05 -11.32 13.57
CA SER A 281 -2.65 -11.79 13.64
C SER A 281 -1.75 -10.91 12.79
N MET A 282 -2.18 -10.53 11.58
CA MET A 282 -1.42 -9.63 10.71
C MET A 282 -1.23 -8.24 11.31
N TYR A 283 -2.21 -7.74 12.07
CA TYR A 283 -2.08 -6.46 12.78
C TYR A 283 -0.97 -6.53 13.85
N ASN A 284 -1.01 -7.55 14.71
CA ASN A 284 -0.13 -7.64 15.88
C ASN A 284 1.27 -8.22 15.57
N CYS A 285 1.33 -9.29 14.78
CA CYS A 285 2.56 -10.00 14.44
C CYS A 285 3.16 -9.58 13.09
N GLY A 286 2.39 -8.82 12.29
CA GLY A 286 2.74 -8.49 10.91
C GLY A 286 2.22 -9.53 9.91
N PRO A 287 1.93 -9.11 8.66
CA PRO A 287 1.53 -10.00 7.57
C PRO A 287 2.54 -11.11 7.30
N GLY A 288 3.83 -10.75 7.20
CA GLY A 288 4.90 -11.70 6.91
C GLY A 288 4.94 -12.85 7.92
N GLY A 289 4.94 -12.54 9.22
CA GLY A 289 4.92 -13.58 10.27
C GLY A 289 3.68 -14.48 10.23
N THR A 290 2.52 -13.92 9.85
CA THR A 290 1.27 -14.70 9.69
C THR A 290 1.37 -15.66 8.50
N PHE A 291 1.92 -15.22 7.36
CA PHE A 291 2.15 -16.08 6.19
C PHE A 291 3.24 -17.13 6.43
N GLU A 292 4.34 -16.77 7.09
CA GLU A 292 5.39 -17.73 7.49
C GLU A 292 4.87 -18.81 8.43
N SER A 293 3.91 -18.47 9.29
CA SER A 293 3.25 -19.42 10.19
C SER A 293 2.18 -20.27 9.48
N GLY A 294 1.80 -19.94 8.25
CA GLY A 294 0.67 -20.55 7.53
C GLY A 294 -0.69 -20.32 8.20
N GLY A 295 -0.78 -19.33 9.10
CA GLY A 295 -1.91 -19.12 10.00
C GLY A 295 -1.58 -18.11 11.10
N VAL A 296 -2.37 -18.08 12.17
CA VAL A 296 -2.12 -17.19 13.32
C VAL A 296 -0.70 -17.39 13.86
N CYS A 297 0.03 -16.30 14.13
CA CYS A 297 1.35 -16.37 14.75
C CYS A 297 1.28 -17.04 16.13
N GLN A 298 2.22 -17.94 16.40
CA GLN A 298 2.21 -18.79 17.60
C GLN A 298 2.86 -18.14 18.85
N ASN A 299 3.23 -16.86 18.78
CA ASN A 299 3.76 -16.16 19.94
C ASN A 299 2.63 -15.78 20.92
N ALA A 300 2.94 -15.75 22.21
CA ALA A 300 1.92 -15.56 23.25
C ALA A 300 1.18 -14.21 23.16
N GLU A 301 1.85 -13.16 22.66
CA GLU A 301 1.26 -11.83 22.47
C GLU A 301 0.13 -11.91 21.43
N THR A 302 0.41 -12.48 20.26
CA THR A 302 -0.58 -12.61 19.17
C THR A 302 -1.68 -13.60 19.49
N LEU A 303 -1.38 -14.74 20.12
CA LEU A 303 -2.40 -15.70 20.54
C LEU A 303 -3.41 -15.08 21.54
N ASN A 304 -2.93 -14.24 22.45
CA ASN A 304 -3.81 -13.49 23.34
C ASN A 304 -4.58 -12.41 22.58
N TYR A 305 -3.92 -11.71 21.65
CA TYR A 305 -4.52 -10.65 20.85
C TYR A 305 -5.74 -11.14 20.06
N VAL A 306 -5.55 -12.16 19.21
CA VAL A 306 -6.63 -12.68 18.33
C VAL A 306 -7.81 -13.25 19.12
N LYS A 307 -7.57 -13.73 20.35
CA LYS A 307 -8.60 -14.21 21.27
C LYS A 307 -9.34 -13.07 21.98
N ASN A 308 -8.61 -12.06 22.42
CA ASN A 308 -9.15 -11.01 23.28
C ASN A 308 -9.97 -9.99 22.49
N ILE A 309 -9.56 -9.63 21.27
CA ILE A 309 -10.27 -8.62 20.48
C ILE A 309 -11.74 -8.98 20.22
N PRO A 310 -12.08 -10.19 19.74
CA PRO A 310 -13.49 -10.56 19.57
C PRO A 310 -14.26 -10.59 20.89
N ALA A 311 -13.62 -10.97 21.99
CA ALA A 311 -14.23 -10.93 23.32
C ALA A 311 -14.51 -9.49 23.77
N LEU A 312 -13.56 -8.57 23.59
CA LEU A 312 -13.74 -7.14 23.86
C LEU A 312 -14.84 -6.54 22.98
N ALA A 313 -14.92 -6.93 21.70
CA ALA A 313 -15.96 -6.46 20.79
C ALA A 313 -17.37 -6.69 21.34
N THR A 314 -17.61 -7.76 22.09
CA THR A 314 -18.94 -8.01 22.70
C THR A 314 -19.39 -6.92 23.69
N LYS A 315 -18.45 -6.24 24.36
CA LYS A 315 -18.72 -5.10 25.26
C LYS A 315 -19.27 -3.88 24.51
N TYR A 316 -18.87 -3.75 23.25
CA TYR A 316 -19.15 -2.60 22.38
C TYR A 316 -20.30 -2.85 21.40
N ALA A 317 -20.68 -4.11 21.19
CA ALA A 317 -21.80 -4.48 20.34
C ALA A 317 -23.13 -3.94 20.89
N ALA A 318 -23.97 -3.41 20.00
CA ALA A 318 -25.38 -3.18 20.28
C ALA A 318 -26.04 -4.54 20.53
N THR A 319 -26.89 -4.62 21.56
CA THR A 319 -27.78 -5.78 21.70
C THR A 319 -28.67 -5.81 20.47
N MET A 320 -28.70 -6.90 19.71
CA MET A 320 -29.70 -7.10 18.66
C MET A 320 -31.07 -6.89 19.31
N GLY A 321 -31.73 -5.77 19.00
CA GLY A 321 -33.02 -5.45 19.57
C GLY A 321 -33.99 -6.56 19.23
N GLY A 322 -34.52 -7.25 20.25
CA GLY A 322 -35.75 -7.99 20.09
C GLY A 322 -36.81 -7.01 19.62
N ALA A 323 -37.42 -7.34 18.48
CA ALA A 323 -38.56 -6.63 17.92
C ALA A 323 -39.72 -6.54 18.92
#